data_AF-A0A6A3WTV8-F1
#
_entry.id   AF-A0A6A3WTV8-F1
#
_cell.length_a   1.000
_cell.length_b   1.000
_cell.length_c   1.000
_cell.angle_alpha   90.00
_cell.angle_beta   90.00
_cell.angle_gamma   90.00
#
_symmetry.space_group_name_H-M   'P 1'
#
loop_
_entity.id
_entity.type
_entity.pdbx_description
1 polymer ?
#
loop_
_entity_poly.entity_id
_entity_poly.type
_entity_poly.pdbx_seq_one_letter_code
_entity_poly.pdbx_strand_id
1 'polypeptide(L)'
;MTITQDGMDAVSRSLFMPVMLMLDFGMFQYLVPVYYPRRHERRVQMLLLASFIGFATHVYFEHNVETMLAFNDISEACAQLTFLIQITLIGHAVRAKVKLRSITWFTYAAEALILLDWVNMLASAVEAAGVEVGDGLHVFSNVLESVTLTFVPVFRFYYLSLSSSFRQVLSERKLEMLCYFLVATHEDVFIVLEHATGVSWEYAQGIYMRSTIVTCILLNLRQKARPGVSPSRRIATQSSASSASASSGFNEVVPRPAARVVVTPVNKWRIESLSTSSAKLHRHIHAQSVLSMESTHHSGNHWAKSKRRAETSVQTMPLQTMQL
;
A
#
# COMPACT_ATOMS: atom_id res chain seq x y z
N MET A 1 15.45 41.09 -12.05
CA MET A 1 16.50 40.06 -12.05
C MET A 1 16.18 39.14 -13.21
N THR A 2 16.95 39.20 -14.30
CA THR A 2 16.74 38.32 -15.47
C THR A 2 17.23 36.93 -15.09
N ILE A 3 16.33 35.94 -15.08
CA ILE A 3 16.68 34.54 -14.88
C ILE A 3 17.44 34.09 -16.13
N THR A 4 18.67 33.62 -15.97
CA THR A 4 19.49 33.05 -17.06
C THR A 4 19.51 31.54 -16.93
N GLN A 5 19.69 30.82 -18.05
CA GLN A 5 19.81 29.36 -18.05
C GLN A 5 20.95 28.88 -17.14
N ASP A 6 22.12 29.52 -17.22
CA ASP A 6 23.27 29.19 -16.36
C ASP A 6 22.95 29.34 -14.86
N GLY A 7 22.13 30.33 -14.52
CA GLY A 7 21.65 30.53 -13.15
C GLY A 7 20.70 29.42 -12.72
N MET A 8 19.81 28.98 -13.61
CA MET A 8 18.88 27.89 -13.35
C MET A 8 19.61 26.55 -13.19
N ASP A 9 20.61 26.28 -14.02
CA ASP A 9 21.42 25.06 -13.95
C ASP A 9 22.23 25.01 -12.65
N ALA A 10 22.79 26.14 -12.23
CA ALA A 10 23.50 26.26 -10.96
C ALA A 10 22.56 26.02 -9.76
N VAL A 11 21.35 26.58 -9.79
CA VAL A 11 20.32 26.33 -8.75
C VAL A 11 19.87 24.87 -8.78
N SER A 12 19.75 24.27 -9.96
CA SER A 12 19.31 22.90 -10.12
C SER A 12 20.29 21.90 -9.49
N ARG A 13 21.59 22.09 -9.73
CA ARG A 13 22.64 21.25 -9.13
C ARG A 13 22.80 21.49 -7.62
N SER A 14 22.73 22.74 -7.17
CA SER A 14 23.00 23.10 -5.78
C SER A 14 21.82 22.89 -4.82
N LEU A 15 20.59 23.04 -5.31
CA LEU A 15 19.38 23.02 -4.49
C LEU A 15 18.41 21.93 -4.93
N PHE A 16 18.06 21.88 -6.21
CA PHE A 16 16.94 21.05 -6.64
C PHE A 16 17.25 19.55 -6.53
N MET A 17 18.42 19.14 -6.96
CA MET A 17 18.82 17.74 -6.90
C MET A 17 18.90 17.17 -5.47
N PRO A 18 19.53 17.84 -4.48
CA PRO A 18 19.45 17.42 -3.08
C PRO A 18 18.01 17.32 -2.56
N VAL A 19 17.13 18.24 -2.96
CA VAL A 19 15.72 18.23 -2.54
C VAL A 19 14.98 17.03 -3.13
N MET A 20 15.16 16.74 -4.42
CA MET A 20 14.57 15.55 -5.05
C MET A 20 15.04 14.26 -4.39
N LEU A 21 16.35 14.14 -4.12
CA LEU A 21 16.89 13.01 -3.37
C LEU A 21 16.25 12.87 -1.99
N MET A 22 16.05 13.98 -1.27
CA MET A 22 15.38 13.98 0.03
C MET A 22 13.90 13.56 -0.06
N LEU A 23 13.20 13.95 -1.13
CA LEU A 23 11.82 13.54 -1.38
C LEU A 23 11.73 12.04 -1.68
N ASP A 24 12.60 11.52 -2.55
CA ASP A 24 12.64 10.10 -2.90
C ASP A 24 13.08 9.22 -1.73
N PHE A 25 14.11 9.65 -1.01
CA PHE A 25 14.53 9.01 0.24
C PHE A 25 13.40 9.03 1.27
N GLY A 26 12.74 10.17 1.46
CA GLY A 26 11.62 10.31 2.37
C GLY A 26 10.46 9.39 2.00
N MET A 27 10.13 9.30 0.70
CA MET A 27 9.11 8.40 0.17
C MET A 27 9.49 6.92 0.40
N PHE A 28 10.71 6.50 0.05
CA PHE A 28 11.19 5.14 0.27
C PHE A 28 11.19 4.77 1.76
N GLN A 29 11.83 5.60 2.59
CA GLN A 29 11.93 5.43 4.03
C GLN A 29 10.55 5.38 4.70
N TYR A 30 9.56 6.04 4.12
CA TYR A 30 8.18 6.00 4.57
C TYR A 30 7.46 4.71 4.13
N LEU A 31 7.63 4.28 2.87
CA LEU A 31 6.93 3.12 2.33
C LEU A 31 7.38 1.80 2.94
N VAL A 32 8.67 1.69 3.24
CA VAL A 32 9.25 0.51 3.90
C VAL A 32 8.47 0.17 5.18
N PRO A 33 8.46 0.96 6.26
CA PRO A 33 7.80 0.58 7.51
C PRO A 33 6.29 0.36 7.36
N VAL A 34 5.61 1.11 6.49
CA VAL A 34 4.15 1.00 6.32
C VAL A 34 3.74 -0.27 5.58
N TYR A 35 4.53 -0.69 4.59
CA TYR A 35 4.17 -1.81 3.73
C TYR A 35 5.02 -3.08 3.97
N TYR A 36 6.12 -3.00 4.72
CA TYR A 36 6.98 -4.14 5.06
C TYR A 36 6.27 -5.34 5.69
N PRO A 37 5.24 -5.16 6.56
CA PRO A 37 4.47 -6.29 7.09
C PRO A 37 3.77 -7.12 5.99
N ARG A 38 3.48 -6.49 4.84
CA ARG A 38 2.80 -7.09 3.69
C ARG A 38 3.74 -7.40 2.51
N ARG A 39 5.06 -7.44 2.75
CA ARG A 39 6.09 -7.68 1.71
C ARG A 39 5.97 -9.00 0.94
N HIS A 40 5.14 -9.93 1.40
CA HIS A 40 4.87 -11.18 0.67
C HIS A 40 3.93 -10.96 -0.53
N GLU A 41 3.19 -9.86 -0.58
CA GLU A 41 2.31 -9.53 -1.70
C GLU A 41 3.14 -8.95 -2.86
N ARG A 42 3.00 -9.54 -4.06
CA ARG A 42 3.73 -9.11 -5.27
C ARG A 42 3.60 -7.60 -5.55
N ARG A 43 2.40 -7.03 -5.35
CA ARG A 43 2.15 -5.58 -5.54
C ARG A 43 2.96 -4.72 -4.58
N VAL A 44 3.10 -5.17 -3.33
CA VAL A 44 3.91 -4.47 -2.34
C VAL A 44 5.39 -4.60 -2.65
N GLN A 45 5.83 -5.75 -3.17
CA GLN A 45 7.21 -5.90 -3.64
C GLN A 45 7.52 -4.93 -4.77
N MET A 46 6.64 -4.83 -5.78
CA MET A 46 6.79 -3.87 -6.88
C MET A 46 6.83 -2.43 -6.37
N LEU A 47 5.97 -2.07 -5.40
CA LEU A 47 5.97 -0.76 -4.77
C LEU A 47 7.32 -0.42 -4.10
N LEU A 48 7.84 -1.35 -3.30
CA LEU A 48 9.10 -1.15 -2.59
C LEU A 48 10.29 -1.14 -3.56
N LEU A 49 10.23 -1.94 -4.64
CA LEU A 49 11.24 -1.95 -5.68
C LEU A 49 11.27 -0.64 -6.48
N ALA A 50 10.11 -0.15 -6.94
CA ALA A 50 10.02 1.11 -7.68
C ALA A 50 10.54 2.29 -6.84
N SER A 51 10.10 2.40 -5.58
CA SER A 51 10.60 3.44 -4.67
C SER A 51 12.09 3.31 -4.36
N PHE A 52 12.63 2.09 -4.28
CA PHE A 52 14.07 1.88 -4.13
C PHE A 52 14.85 2.31 -5.37
N ILE A 53 14.39 1.96 -6.58
CA ILE A 53 15.03 2.36 -7.85
C ILE A 53 15.03 3.90 -7.98
N GLY A 54 13.90 4.55 -7.70
CA GLY A 54 13.82 6.02 -7.73
C GLY A 54 14.76 6.71 -6.74
N PHE A 55 14.95 6.13 -5.55
CA PHE A 55 15.97 6.61 -4.62
C PHE A 55 17.40 6.33 -5.13
N ALA A 56 17.68 5.11 -5.60
CA ALA A 56 19.01 4.69 -6.00
C ALA A 56 19.55 5.47 -7.21
N THR A 57 18.68 5.84 -8.15
CA THR A 57 19.03 6.64 -9.33
C THR A 57 19.52 8.04 -8.96
N HIS A 58 18.92 8.67 -7.96
CA HIS A 58 19.40 9.97 -7.44
C HIS A 58 20.61 9.90 -6.51
N VAL A 59 20.98 8.71 -5.98
CA VAL A 59 22.19 8.55 -5.16
C VAL A 59 23.46 8.66 -6.01
N TYR A 60 23.39 8.29 -7.28
CA TYR A 60 24.50 8.40 -8.23
C TYR A 60 24.59 9.83 -8.79
N PHE A 61 25.31 10.70 -8.07
CA PHE A 61 25.70 12.01 -8.56
C PHE A 61 26.82 11.89 -9.61
N GLU A 62 26.46 11.69 -10.87
CA GLU A 62 27.41 11.78 -11.98
C GLU A 62 27.61 13.24 -12.43
N HIS A 63 28.81 13.59 -12.90
CA HIS A 63 29.13 14.97 -13.33
C HIS A 63 28.53 15.35 -14.69
N ASN A 64 27.99 14.38 -15.44
CA ASN A 64 27.45 14.58 -16.78
C ASN A 64 25.98 14.99 -16.74
N VAL A 65 25.64 16.07 -17.44
CA VAL A 65 24.28 16.63 -17.48
C VAL A 65 23.29 15.68 -18.13
N GLU A 66 23.70 14.96 -19.19
CA GLU A 66 22.83 14.01 -19.91
C GLU A 66 22.44 12.82 -19.03
N THR A 67 23.40 12.19 -18.35
CA THR A 67 23.08 11.11 -17.38
C THR A 67 22.19 11.63 -16.24
N MET A 68 22.41 12.86 -15.82
CA MET A 68 21.67 13.50 -14.74
C MET A 68 20.19 13.72 -15.09
N LEU A 69 19.90 14.07 -16.35
CA LEU A 69 18.53 14.16 -16.88
C LEU A 69 17.89 12.77 -16.96
N ALA A 70 18.59 11.79 -17.53
CA ALA A 70 18.07 10.43 -17.64
C ALA A 70 17.74 9.80 -16.27
N PHE A 71 18.57 10.05 -15.23
CA PHE A 71 18.28 9.60 -13.87
C PHE A 71 17.09 10.35 -13.23
N ASN A 72 16.91 11.64 -13.54
CA ASN A 72 15.73 12.37 -13.11
C ASN A 72 14.46 11.74 -13.69
N ASP A 73 14.45 11.41 -14.99
CA ASP A 73 13.31 10.80 -15.67
C ASP A 73 12.98 9.42 -15.10
N ILE A 74 13.99 8.59 -14.85
CA ILE A 74 13.80 7.27 -14.22
C ILE A 74 13.21 7.43 -12.81
N SER A 75 13.73 8.35 -12.01
CA SER A 75 13.18 8.61 -10.67
C SER A 75 11.74 9.13 -10.74
N GLU A 76 11.43 9.98 -11.72
CA GLU A 76 10.10 10.54 -11.91
C GLU A 76 9.09 9.45 -12.26
N ALA A 77 9.41 8.62 -13.25
CA ALA A 77 8.64 7.44 -13.59
C ALA A 77 8.46 6.50 -12.38
N CYS A 78 9.51 6.31 -11.57
CA CYS A 78 9.43 5.52 -10.34
C CYS A 78 8.48 6.13 -9.29
N ALA A 79 8.47 7.46 -9.15
CA ALA A 79 7.57 8.17 -8.24
C ALA A 79 6.10 8.04 -8.70
N GLN A 80 5.83 8.20 -9.99
CA GLN A 80 4.51 8.00 -10.59
C GLN A 80 4.01 6.56 -10.40
N LEU A 81 4.85 5.60 -10.75
CA LEU A 81 4.57 4.17 -10.61
C LEU A 81 4.27 3.81 -9.14
N THR A 82 5.07 4.35 -8.22
CA THR A 82 4.87 4.16 -6.77
C THR A 82 3.51 4.72 -6.33
N PHE A 83 3.13 5.90 -6.83
CA PHE A 83 1.85 6.52 -6.53
C PHE A 83 0.67 5.72 -7.09
N LEU A 84 0.76 5.27 -8.34
CA LEU A 84 -0.24 4.42 -8.99
C LEU A 84 -0.41 3.09 -8.23
N ILE A 85 0.68 2.41 -7.87
CA ILE A 85 0.62 1.15 -7.11
C ILE A 85 -0.03 1.35 -5.73
N GLN A 86 0.22 2.46 -5.03
CA GLN A 86 -0.45 2.72 -3.75
C GLN A 86 -1.96 2.87 -3.89
N ILE A 87 -2.41 3.59 -4.92
CA ILE A 87 -3.84 3.83 -5.12
C ILE A 87 -4.53 2.56 -5.56
N THR A 88 -3.88 1.73 -6.39
CA THR A 88 -4.42 0.41 -6.76
C THR A 88 -4.46 -0.56 -5.60
N LEU A 89 -3.47 -0.55 -4.70
CA LEU A 89 -3.52 -1.33 -3.45
C LEU A 89 -4.72 -0.94 -2.58
N ILE A 90 -5.02 0.36 -2.46
CA ILE A 90 -6.18 0.86 -1.72
C ILE A 90 -7.48 0.49 -2.45
N GLY A 91 -7.55 0.68 -3.77
CA GLY A 91 -8.71 0.34 -4.59
C GLY A 91 -9.04 -1.16 -4.57
N HIS A 92 -8.02 -2.02 -4.57
CA HIS A 92 -8.20 -3.48 -4.51
C HIS A 92 -8.84 -3.93 -3.19
N ALA A 93 -8.42 -3.33 -2.06
CA ALA A 93 -9.03 -3.60 -0.76
C ALA A 93 -10.51 -3.19 -0.70
N VAL A 94 -10.91 -2.16 -1.46
CA VAL A 94 -12.32 -1.75 -1.61
C VAL A 94 -13.08 -2.68 -2.55
N ARG A 95 -12.47 -3.09 -3.67
CA ARG A 95 -13.04 -4.08 -4.61
C ARG A 95 -13.40 -5.39 -3.94
N ALA A 96 -12.57 -5.87 -3.02
CA ALA A 96 -12.86 -7.09 -2.27
C ALA A 96 -14.18 -7.01 -1.46
N LYS A 97 -14.64 -5.79 -1.13
CA LYS A 97 -15.88 -5.54 -0.38
C LYS A 97 -17.08 -5.23 -1.29
N VAL A 98 -16.84 -4.62 -2.44
CA VAL A 98 -17.89 -4.14 -3.34
C VAL A 98 -17.82 -4.92 -4.65
N LYS A 99 -18.69 -5.93 -4.81
CA LYS A 99 -18.80 -6.78 -6.00
C LYS A 99 -19.47 -6.04 -7.18
N LEU A 100 -18.91 -4.91 -7.60
CA LEU A 100 -19.35 -4.21 -8.80
C LEU A 100 -18.51 -4.61 -10.01
N ARG A 101 -19.15 -4.72 -11.18
CA ARG A 101 -18.45 -5.09 -12.43
C ARG A 101 -17.53 -3.96 -12.92
N SER A 102 -17.89 -2.70 -12.68
CA SER A 102 -17.10 -1.55 -13.12
C SER A 102 -15.76 -1.40 -12.38
N ILE A 103 -15.70 -1.63 -11.05
CA ILE A 103 -14.42 -1.55 -10.31
C ILE A 103 -13.41 -2.62 -10.79
N THR A 104 -13.92 -3.74 -11.32
CA THR A 104 -13.09 -4.78 -11.91
C THR A 104 -12.39 -4.28 -13.17
N TRP A 105 -13.11 -3.62 -14.09
CA TRP A 105 -12.52 -3.02 -15.29
C TRP A 105 -11.48 -1.96 -14.97
N PHE A 106 -11.79 -1.05 -14.04
CA PHE A 106 -10.82 -0.04 -13.61
C PHE A 106 -9.58 -0.66 -12.95
N THR A 107 -9.73 -1.75 -12.20
CA THR A 107 -8.57 -2.44 -11.62
C THR A 107 -7.69 -3.06 -12.71
N TYR A 108 -8.30 -3.65 -13.75
CA TYR A 108 -7.54 -4.18 -14.89
C TYR A 108 -6.83 -3.09 -15.67
N ALA A 109 -7.50 -1.95 -15.92
CA ALA A 109 -6.87 -0.79 -16.54
C ALA A 109 -5.66 -0.32 -15.73
N ALA A 110 -5.80 -0.23 -14.40
CA ALA A 110 -4.70 0.17 -13.53
C ALA A 110 -3.55 -0.85 -13.51
N GLU A 111 -3.85 -2.15 -13.58
CA GLU A 111 -2.82 -3.19 -13.69
C GLU A 111 -2.09 -3.12 -15.03
N ALA A 112 -2.79 -2.81 -16.13
CA ALA A 112 -2.17 -2.56 -17.43
C ALA A 112 -1.25 -1.34 -17.40
N LEU A 113 -1.69 -0.22 -16.79
CA LEU A 113 -0.88 0.98 -16.63
C LEU A 113 0.37 0.70 -15.80
N ILE A 114 0.26 -0.02 -14.69
CA ILE A 114 1.44 -0.42 -13.89
C ILE A 114 2.46 -1.19 -14.73
N LEU A 115 1.99 -2.12 -15.58
CA LEU A 115 2.89 -2.88 -16.45
C LEU A 115 3.54 -2.00 -17.52
N LEU A 116 2.77 -1.08 -18.12
CA LEU A 116 3.29 -0.13 -19.10
C LEU A 116 4.32 0.81 -18.48
N ASP A 117 4.06 1.33 -17.28
CA ASP A 117 4.99 2.19 -16.54
C ASP A 117 6.28 1.46 -16.16
N TRP A 118 6.21 0.17 -15.84
CA TRP A 118 7.43 -0.65 -15.65
C TRP A 118 8.25 -0.76 -16.94
N VAL A 119 7.58 -0.99 -18.07
CA VAL A 119 8.25 -1.04 -19.38
C VAL A 119 8.85 0.32 -19.73
N ASN A 120 8.14 1.41 -19.44
CA ASN A 120 8.62 2.76 -19.65
C ASN A 120 9.88 3.06 -18.82
N MET A 121 9.84 2.75 -17.53
CA MET A 121 11.00 2.90 -16.63
C MET A 121 12.20 2.06 -17.12
N LEU A 122 11.96 0.84 -17.60
CA LEU A 122 13.03 0.01 -18.17
C LEU A 122 13.58 0.61 -19.47
N ALA A 123 12.74 1.20 -20.32
CA ALA A 123 13.19 1.89 -21.54
C ALA A 123 14.07 3.08 -21.18
N SER A 124 13.66 3.92 -20.22
CA SER A 124 14.46 5.04 -19.70
C SER A 124 15.79 4.56 -19.10
N ALA A 125 15.80 3.41 -18.41
CA ALA A 125 17.03 2.84 -17.88
C ALA A 125 17.99 2.31 -18.97
N VAL A 126 17.45 1.79 -20.07
CA VAL A 126 18.23 1.35 -21.25
C VAL A 126 18.80 2.55 -22.00
N GLU A 127 18.01 3.62 -22.12
CA GLU A 127 18.46 4.89 -22.69
C GLU A 127 19.59 5.51 -21.88
N ALA A 128 19.45 5.53 -20.54
CA ALA A 128 20.51 5.96 -19.63
C ALA A 128 21.80 5.12 -19.73
N ALA A 129 21.72 3.89 -20.24
CA ALA A 129 22.87 3.03 -20.51
C ALA A 129 23.54 3.29 -21.87
N GLY A 130 23.07 4.28 -22.63
CA GLY A 130 23.64 4.72 -23.90
C GLY A 130 23.07 4.02 -25.14
N VAL A 131 21.91 3.38 -25.04
CA VAL A 131 21.20 2.80 -26.18
C VAL A 131 20.14 3.78 -26.65
N GLU A 132 20.28 4.31 -27.86
CA GLU A 132 19.28 5.22 -28.44
C GLU A 132 17.93 4.52 -28.60
N VAL A 133 16.93 5.07 -27.92
CA VAL A 133 15.54 4.63 -27.96
C VAL A 133 14.80 5.61 -28.88
N GLY A 134 14.23 5.15 -29.99
CA GLY A 134 13.74 6.06 -31.05
C GLY A 134 12.60 6.99 -30.62
N ASP A 135 12.47 8.14 -31.30
CA ASP A 135 11.50 9.24 -31.03
C ASP A 135 10.05 8.80 -30.72
N GLY A 136 9.57 7.71 -31.32
CA GLY A 136 8.24 7.18 -31.06
C GLY A 136 8.04 6.72 -29.60
N LEU A 137 9.10 6.28 -28.93
CA LEU A 137 9.05 5.87 -27.52
C LEU A 137 9.02 7.06 -26.56
N HIS A 138 9.65 8.19 -26.90
CA HIS A 138 9.49 9.43 -26.12
C HIS A 138 8.05 9.95 -26.17
N VAL A 139 7.44 9.96 -27.36
CA VAL A 139 6.02 10.34 -27.51
C VAL A 139 5.12 9.39 -26.73
N PHE A 140 5.40 8.09 -26.79
CA PHE A 140 4.65 7.10 -26.03
C PHE A 140 4.80 7.30 -24.51
N SER A 141 6.02 7.53 -24.02
CA SER A 141 6.31 7.81 -22.60
C SER A 141 5.50 8.99 -22.10
N ASN A 142 5.53 10.11 -22.83
CA ASN A 142 4.82 11.32 -22.46
C ASN A 142 3.28 11.12 -22.44
N VAL A 143 2.75 10.40 -23.44
CA VAL A 143 1.31 10.06 -23.47
C VAL A 143 0.96 9.13 -22.32
N LEU A 144 1.80 8.13 -22.03
CA LEU A 144 1.57 7.18 -20.95
C LEU A 144 1.57 7.88 -19.59
N GLU A 145 2.54 8.77 -19.36
CA GLU A 145 2.63 9.63 -18.18
C GLU A 145 1.35 10.45 -17.99
N SER A 146 0.94 11.20 -19.00
CA SER A 146 -0.28 12.03 -18.96
C SER A 146 -1.54 11.20 -18.67
N VAL A 147 -1.66 10.02 -19.31
CA VAL A 147 -2.77 9.08 -19.11
C VAL A 147 -2.75 8.52 -17.68
N THR A 148 -1.59 8.09 -17.18
CA THR A 148 -1.42 7.54 -15.83
C THR A 148 -1.77 8.58 -14.77
N LEU A 149 -1.26 9.80 -14.90
CA LEU A 149 -1.52 10.90 -13.98
C LEU A 149 -2.98 11.34 -13.98
N THR A 150 -3.66 11.32 -15.12
CA THR A 150 -5.09 11.62 -15.23
C THR A 150 -5.96 10.46 -14.71
N PHE A 151 -5.53 9.22 -14.94
CA PHE A 151 -6.25 8.03 -14.49
C PHE A 151 -6.30 7.92 -12.96
N VAL A 152 -5.19 8.25 -12.29
CA VAL A 152 -5.05 8.18 -10.84
C VAL A 152 -6.17 8.91 -10.05
N PRO A 153 -6.44 10.22 -10.25
CA PRO A 153 -7.50 10.93 -9.55
C PRO A 153 -8.88 10.38 -9.92
N VAL A 154 -9.12 10.07 -11.20
CA VAL A 154 -10.39 9.51 -11.66
C VAL A 154 -10.68 8.20 -10.93
N PHE A 155 -9.71 7.28 -10.92
CA PHE A 155 -9.84 6.00 -10.26
C PHE A 155 -10.04 6.16 -8.74
N ARG A 156 -9.27 7.06 -8.10
CA ARG A 156 -9.35 7.36 -6.67
C ARG A 156 -10.74 7.86 -6.25
N PHE A 157 -11.23 8.91 -6.90
CA PHE A 157 -12.52 9.51 -6.54
C PHE A 157 -13.70 8.66 -6.99
N TYR A 158 -13.54 7.90 -8.07
CA TYR A 158 -14.54 6.93 -8.50
C TYR A 158 -14.83 5.90 -7.41
N TYR A 159 -13.82 5.23 -6.85
CA TYR A 159 -14.11 4.24 -5.81
C TYR A 159 -14.58 4.89 -4.50
N LEU A 160 -14.09 6.09 -4.15
CA LEU A 160 -14.59 6.82 -2.97
C LEU A 160 -16.08 7.14 -3.09
N SER A 161 -16.53 7.50 -4.29
CA SER A 161 -17.94 7.76 -4.61
C SER A 161 -18.83 6.51 -4.49
N LEU A 162 -18.25 5.30 -4.59
CA LEU A 162 -18.99 4.05 -4.36
C LEU A 162 -19.24 3.80 -2.87
N SER A 163 -18.33 4.26 -2.01
CA SER A 163 -18.44 4.08 -0.55
C SER A 163 -19.20 5.20 0.16
N SER A 164 -19.28 6.38 -0.45
CA SER A 164 -19.90 7.59 0.09
C SER A 164 -20.48 8.43 -1.04
N SER A 165 -21.59 9.15 -0.81
CA SER A 165 -22.20 9.95 -1.87
C SER A 165 -21.21 10.97 -2.44
N PHE A 166 -21.17 11.13 -3.78
CA PHE A 166 -20.21 12.01 -4.46
C PHE A 166 -20.18 13.45 -3.92
N ARG A 167 -21.35 14.02 -3.57
CA ARG A 167 -21.45 15.35 -2.94
C ARG A 167 -20.75 15.44 -1.59
N GLN A 168 -20.77 14.36 -0.80
CA GLN A 168 -20.11 14.29 0.50
C GLN A 168 -18.59 14.16 0.33
N VAL A 169 -18.14 13.38 -0.66
CA VAL A 169 -16.72 13.30 -1.05
C VAL A 169 -16.19 14.69 -1.41
N LEU A 170 -16.92 15.42 -2.27
CA LEU A 170 -16.61 16.78 -2.67
C LEU A 170 -16.54 17.76 -1.49
N SER A 171 -17.44 17.65 -0.51
CA SER A 171 -17.45 18.58 0.64
C SER A 171 -16.36 18.27 1.66
N GLU A 172 -16.06 16.99 1.90
CA GLU A 172 -15.13 16.55 2.95
C GLU A 172 -13.67 16.44 2.49
N ARG A 173 -13.43 16.24 1.18
CA ARG A 173 -12.10 15.91 0.63
C ARG A 173 -11.57 16.94 -0.38
N LYS A 174 -11.92 18.21 -0.20
CA LYS A 174 -11.51 19.32 -1.09
C LYS A 174 -9.99 19.42 -1.27
N LEU A 175 -9.24 19.28 -0.18
CA LEU A 175 -7.78 19.39 -0.20
C LEU A 175 -7.14 18.18 -0.89
N GLU A 176 -7.68 16.96 -0.68
CA GLU A 176 -7.24 15.77 -1.41
C GLU A 176 -7.47 15.97 -2.91
N MET A 177 -8.69 16.36 -3.32
CA MET A 177 -8.99 16.66 -4.72
C MET A 177 -8.06 17.71 -5.33
N LEU A 178 -7.78 18.79 -4.60
CA LEU A 178 -6.87 19.83 -5.07
C LEU A 178 -5.47 19.26 -5.31
N CYS A 179 -4.90 18.53 -4.36
CA CYS A 179 -3.57 17.94 -4.55
C CYS A 179 -3.52 16.96 -5.72
N TYR A 180 -4.56 16.14 -5.88
CA TYR A 180 -4.68 15.22 -7.01
C TYR A 180 -4.81 15.95 -8.36
N PHE A 181 -5.53 17.07 -8.40
CA PHE A 181 -5.61 17.93 -9.59
C PHE A 181 -4.25 18.58 -9.90
N LEU A 182 -3.56 19.09 -8.88
CA LEU A 182 -2.23 19.70 -9.02
C LEU A 182 -1.18 18.71 -9.56
N VAL A 183 -1.29 17.43 -9.18
CA VAL A 183 -0.47 16.35 -9.76
C VAL A 183 -0.80 16.15 -11.25
N ALA A 184 -2.09 16.13 -11.60
CA ALA A 184 -2.52 15.88 -12.98
C ALA A 184 -2.16 17.03 -13.94
N THR A 185 -2.15 18.28 -13.46
CA THR A 185 -1.83 19.48 -14.28
C THR A 185 -0.41 19.99 -14.05
N HIS A 186 0.49 19.14 -13.57
CA HIS A 186 1.81 19.60 -13.14
C HIS A 186 2.64 20.11 -14.33
N GLU A 187 2.66 19.40 -15.46
CA GLU A 187 3.32 19.83 -16.71
C GLU A 187 2.79 21.17 -17.24
N ASP A 188 1.46 21.34 -17.29
CA ASP A 188 0.82 22.56 -17.84
C ASP A 188 1.33 23.84 -17.16
N VAL A 189 1.54 23.78 -15.84
CA VAL A 189 2.04 24.93 -15.06
C VAL A 189 3.44 25.31 -15.52
N PHE A 190 4.32 24.32 -15.71
CA PHE A 190 5.70 24.56 -16.08
C PHE A 190 5.88 24.92 -17.55
N ILE A 191 5.03 24.41 -18.46
CA ILE A 191 4.98 24.85 -19.85
C ILE A 191 4.66 26.35 -19.96
N VAL A 192 3.69 26.84 -19.17
CA VAL A 192 3.34 28.27 -19.15
C VAL A 192 4.48 29.11 -18.58
N LEU A 193 5.16 28.61 -17.54
CA LEU A 193 6.34 29.26 -16.95
C LEU A 193 7.50 29.34 -17.94
N GLU A 194 7.81 28.26 -18.64
CA GLU A 194 8.84 28.23 -19.67
C GLU A 194 8.52 29.20 -20.81
N HIS A 195 7.26 29.25 -21.26
CA HIS A 195 6.83 30.22 -22.27
C HIS A 195 6.99 31.68 -21.81
N ALA A 196 6.78 31.94 -20.51
CA ALA A 196 6.91 33.27 -19.93
C ALA A 196 8.36 33.69 -19.66
N THR A 197 9.26 32.76 -19.29
CA THR A 197 10.64 33.07 -18.89
C THR A 197 11.70 32.74 -19.93
N GLY A 198 11.41 31.85 -20.89
CA GLY A 198 12.35 31.37 -21.91
C GLY A 198 13.49 30.50 -21.36
N VAL A 199 13.27 29.83 -20.22
CA VAL A 199 14.26 29.03 -19.47
C VAL A 199 13.60 27.71 -19.08
N SER A 200 14.35 26.60 -19.12
CA SER A 200 13.82 25.30 -18.74
C SER A 200 13.63 25.19 -17.22
N TRP A 201 12.48 24.66 -16.81
CA TRP A 201 12.12 24.47 -15.39
C TRP A 201 11.99 23.00 -14.98
N GLU A 202 12.55 22.10 -15.77
CA GLU A 202 12.41 20.64 -15.64
C GLU A 202 12.70 20.11 -14.22
N TYR A 203 13.79 20.54 -13.59
CA TYR A 203 14.10 20.13 -12.21
C TYR A 203 13.12 20.71 -11.18
N ALA A 204 12.61 21.91 -11.39
CA ALA A 204 11.60 22.50 -10.52
C ALA A 204 10.23 21.80 -10.68
N GLN A 205 9.90 21.40 -11.92
CA GLN A 205 8.76 20.54 -12.23
C GLN A 205 8.88 19.22 -11.50
N GLY A 206 10.04 18.55 -11.58
CA GLY A 206 10.30 17.29 -10.90
C GLY A 206 10.13 17.38 -9.38
N ILE A 207 10.55 18.49 -8.75
CA ILE A 207 10.32 18.74 -7.31
C ILE A 207 8.84 18.93 -7.01
N TYR A 208 8.16 19.73 -7.81
CA TYR A 208 6.75 20.05 -7.60
C TYR A 208 5.89 18.77 -7.70
N MET A 209 6.15 17.96 -8.72
CA MET A 209 5.54 16.67 -8.94
C MET A 209 5.76 15.72 -7.74
N ARG A 210 7.02 15.52 -7.32
CA ARG A 210 7.33 14.65 -6.17
C ARG A 210 6.73 15.17 -4.86
N SER A 211 6.77 16.48 -4.63
CA SER A 211 6.20 17.12 -3.44
C SER A 211 4.68 16.96 -3.36
N THR A 212 4.00 17.09 -4.49
CA THR A 212 2.55 16.91 -4.56
C THR A 212 2.15 15.45 -4.40
N ILE A 213 2.91 14.49 -4.94
CA ILE A 213 2.74 13.05 -4.69
C ILE A 213 2.92 12.72 -3.20
N VAL A 214 4.02 13.17 -2.58
CA VAL A 214 4.28 12.98 -1.15
C VAL A 214 3.12 13.55 -0.32
N THR A 215 2.63 14.74 -0.67
CA THR A 215 1.48 15.35 -0.01
C THR A 215 0.22 14.49 -0.16
N CYS A 216 -0.07 13.97 -1.36
CA CYS A 216 -1.20 13.06 -1.58
C CYS A 216 -1.10 11.80 -0.71
N ILE A 217 0.09 11.20 -0.61
CA ILE A 217 0.35 10.03 0.24
C ILE A 217 0.10 10.39 1.72
N LEU A 218 0.61 11.52 2.20
CA LEU A 218 0.42 11.97 3.58
C LEU A 218 -1.06 12.21 3.92
N LEU A 219 -1.83 12.77 2.98
CA LEU A 219 -3.27 12.99 3.16
C LEU A 219 -4.03 11.67 3.25
N ASN A 220 -3.68 10.69 2.40
CA ASN A 220 -4.24 9.34 2.45
C ASN A 220 -4.02 8.68 3.82
N LEU A 221 -2.92 8.97 4.48
CA LEU A 221 -2.60 8.42 5.80
C LEU A 221 -3.28 9.12 6.95
N ARG A 222 -3.32 10.46 6.94
CA ARG A 222 -4.01 11.23 7.99
C ARG A 222 -5.47 10.76 8.11
N GLN A 223 -6.08 10.41 7.00
CA GLN A 223 -7.43 9.86 6.98
C GLN A 223 -7.52 8.45 7.56
N LYS A 224 -6.50 7.61 7.36
CA LYS A 224 -6.41 6.27 7.97
C LYS A 224 -6.12 6.33 9.48
N ALA A 225 -5.38 7.36 9.91
CA ALA A 225 -4.97 7.55 11.30
C ALA A 225 -6.00 8.30 12.15
N ARG A 226 -6.93 9.06 11.55
CA ARG A 226 -8.04 9.68 12.28
C ARG A 226 -8.91 8.57 12.90
N PRO A 227 -8.95 8.45 14.25
CA PRO A 227 -9.88 7.56 14.91
C PRO A 227 -11.29 7.97 14.50
N GLY A 228 -12.07 7.05 13.98
CA GLY A 228 -13.46 7.33 13.64
C GLY A 228 -14.16 7.92 14.86
N VAL A 229 -14.64 9.16 14.73
CA VAL A 229 -15.63 9.70 15.66
C VAL A 229 -16.80 8.74 15.58
N SER A 230 -16.93 7.92 16.62
CA SER A 230 -18.00 6.95 16.77
C SER A 230 -19.32 7.71 16.56
N PRO A 231 -20.17 7.36 15.56
CA PRO A 231 -21.48 7.93 15.52
C PRO A 231 -22.18 7.50 16.81
N SER A 232 -22.47 8.50 17.64
CA SER A 232 -23.12 8.35 18.94
C SER A 232 -24.24 7.31 18.82
N ARG A 233 -24.09 6.24 19.59
CA ARG A 233 -25.08 5.21 19.86
C ARG A 233 -26.36 5.94 20.26
N ARG A 234 -27.28 6.19 19.32
CA ARG A 234 -28.68 6.47 19.66
C ARG A 234 -29.18 5.21 20.34
N ILE A 235 -29.11 5.22 21.67
CA ILE A 235 -29.86 4.32 22.52
C ILE A 235 -31.32 4.57 22.13
N ALA A 236 -31.87 3.65 21.34
CA ALA A 236 -33.30 3.53 21.20
C ALA A 236 -33.79 3.07 22.56
N THR A 237 -34.20 4.02 23.40
CA THR A 237 -34.91 3.75 24.64
C THR A 237 -36.19 3.03 24.26
N GLN A 238 -36.24 1.74 24.62
CA GLN A 238 -37.47 0.97 24.69
C GLN A 238 -38.45 1.75 25.57
N SER A 239 -39.59 2.15 25.01
CA SER A 239 -40.80 2.38 25.80
C SER A 239 -41.71 1.19 25.54
N SER A 240 -41.64 0.24 26.45
CA SER A 240 -42.70 -0.74 26.66
C SER A 240 -43.91 0.01 27.20
N ALA A 241 -44.96 0.16 26.39
CA ALA A 241 -46.28 0.52 26.86
C ALA A 241 -47.30 -0.35 26.12
N SER A 242 -47.70 -1.41 26.82
CA SER A 242 -48.86 -2.25 26.55
C SER A 242 -50.15 -1.44 26.52
N SER A 243 -50.93 -1.55 25.44
CA SER A 243 -52.40 -1.49 25.48
C SER A 243 -52.99 -2.12 24.23
N ALA A 244 -54.08 -2.86 24.44
CA ALA A 244 -54.73 -3.75 23.50
C ALA A 244 -55.84 -3.07 22.69
N SER A 245 -56.25 -3.76 21.61
CA SER A 245 -57.50 -3.69 20.85
C SER A 245 -57.81 -2.43 20.03
N ALA A 246 -57.88 -2.55 18.70
CA ALA A 246 -59.13 -2.66 17.94
C ALA A 246 -58.87 -2.67 16.42
N SER A 247 -59.77 -3.33 15.72
CA SER A 247 -59.89 -3.59 14.28
C SER A 247 -59.92 -2.34 13.37
N SER A 248 -59.34 -2.44 12.17
CA SER A 248 -59.98 -2.12 10.88
C SER A 248 -58.94 -2.19 9.75
N GLY A 249 -59.30 -2.79 8.62
CA GLY A 249 -58.44 -2.92 7.45
C GLY A 249 -58.34 -1.63 6.63
N PHE A 250 -57.15 -1.35 6.12
CA PHE A 250 -56.97 -0.60 4.89
C PHE A 250 -55.61 -0.95 4.27
N ASN A 251 -55.62 -1.35 3.01
CA ASN A 251 -54.42 -1.56 2.20
C ASN A 251 -53.76 -0.20 1.96
N GLU A 252 -52.56 0.00 2.49
CA GLU A 252 -51.70 1.10 2.04
C GLU A 252 -50.29 0.57 1.75
N VAL A 253 -49.88 0.84 0.52
CA VAL A 253 -48.63 0.40 -0.10
C VAL A 253 -47.45 1.03 0.63
N VAL A 254 -46.69 0.20 1.34
CA VAL A 254 -45.43 0.57 1.99
C VAL A 254 -44.42 1.03 0.93
N PRO A 255 -43.93 2.29 0.95
CA PRO A 255 -42.77 2.64 0.16
C PRO A 255 -41.55 2.01 0.83
N ARG A 256 -40.98 1.00 0.18
CA ARG A 256 -39.72 0.36 0.52
C ARG A 256 -38.61 1.44 0.56
N PRO A 257 -38.04 1.80 1.73
CA PRO A 257 -36.88 2.67 1.74
C PRO A 257 -35.72 1.92 1.09
N ALA A 258 -35.11 2.55 0.09
CA ALA A 258 -33.93 2.05 -0.60
C ALA A 258 -32.89 1.57 0.41
N ALA A 259 -32.37 0.36 0.19
CA ALA A 259 -31.34 -0.25 1.01
C ALA A 259 -30.15 0.70 1.12
N ARG A 260 -30.08 1.44 2.23
CA ARG A 260 -28.89 2.20 2.62
C ARG A 260 -27.87 1.15 3.02
N VAL A 261 -26.90 0.88 2.14
CA VAL A 261 -25.74 0.07 2.47
C VAL A 261 -24.99 0.80 3.57
N VAL A 262 -25.26 0.44 4.82
CA VAL A 262 -24.50 0.89 5.98
C VAL A 262 -23.17 0.15 5.92
N VAL A 263 -22.19 0.75 5.26
CA VAL A 263 -20.79 0.37 5.43
C VAL A 263 -20.42 0.77 6.85
N THR A 264 -20.28 -0.22 7.72
CA THR A 264 -19.79 0.00 9.09
C THR A 264 -18.38 0.59 9.02
N PRO A 265 -18.08 1.64 9.82
CA PRO A 265 -16.71 2.08 9.98
C PRO A 265 -15.90 0.95 10.60
N VAL A 266 -14.79 0.58 9.93
CA VAL A 266 -13.82 -0.39 10.45
C VAL A 266 -13.19 0.22 11.70
N ASN A 267 -13.70 -0.17 12.86
CA ASN A 267 -13.00 -0.01 14.11
C ASN A 267 -12.29 -1.31 14.45
N LYS A 268 -11.08 -1.15 15.01
CA LYS A 268 -10.23 -2.15 15.67
C LYS A 268 -9.11 -2.75 14.80
N TRP A 269 -8.16 -1.90 14.41
CA TRP A 269 -6.75 -2.32 14.39
C TRP A 269 -6.33 -2.53 15.84
N ARG A 270 -6.56 -3.73 16.35
CA ARG A 270 -5.84 -4.19 17.54
C ARG A 270 -4.41 -4.39 17.07
N ILE A 271 -3.54 -3.44 17.41
CA ILE A 271 -2.11 -3.69 17.51
C ILE A 271 -1.98 -4.77 18.58
N GLU A 272 -2.04 -6.03 18.16
CA GLU A 272 -1.54 -7.12 18.96
C GLU A 272 -0.03 -6.98 18.93
N SER A 273 0.47 -6.48 20.05
CA SER A 273 1.82 -6.69 20.55
C SER A 273 2.16 -8.18 20.51
N LEU A 274 2.51 -8.69 19.33
CA LEU A 274 3.01 -10.06 19.14
C LEU A 274 4.52 -10.18 19.38
N SER A 275 5.16 -9.16 19.99
CA SER A 275 6.53 -9.30 20.54
C SER A 275 6.58 -9.58 22.04
N THR A 276 5.48 -9.45 22.79
CA THR A 276 5.46 -9.70 24.25
C THR A 276 4.71 -10.96 24.68
N SER A 277 3.92 -11.59 23.80
CA SER A 277 3.30 -12.89 24.11
C SER A 277 4.22 -14.09 23.81
N SER A 278 5.07 -14.00 22.78
CA SER A 278 6.05 -15.06 22.49
C SER A 278 7.15 -15.15 23.55
N ALA A 279 7.59 -14.00 24.10
CA ALA A 279 8.57 -13.97 25.19
C ALA A 279 8.00 -14.42 26.55
N LYS A 280 6.68 -14.33 26.77
CA LYS A 280 6.01 -14.90 27.96
C LYS A 280 5.68 -16.39 27.79
N LEU A 281 5.33 -16.83 26.58
CA LEU A 281 5.09 -18.24 26.29
C LEU A 281 6.39 -19.06 26.32
N HIS A 282 7.51 -18.52 25.80
CA HIS A 282 8.82 -19.16 25.92
C HIS A 282 9.34 -19.19 27.37
N ARG A 283 9.02 -18.16 28.19
CA ARG A 283 9.36 -18.18 29.63
C ARG A 283 8.50 -19.15 30.45
N HIS A 284 7.24 -19.39 30.07
CA HIS A 284 6.41 -20.39 30.74
C HIS A 284 6.79 -21.83 30.36
N ILE A 285 7.17 -22.08 29.10
CA ILE A 285 7.66 -23.41 28.67
C ILE A 285 9.01 -23.73 29.31
N HIS A 286 9.91 -22.74 29.45
CA HIS A 286 11.19 -22.95 30.14
C HIS A 286 11.05 -23.08 31.68
N ALA A 287 10.08 -22.38 32.29
CA ALA A 287 9.84 -22.50 33.74
C ALA A 287 9.16 -23.83 34.13
N GLN A 288 8.28 -24.38 33.28
CA GLN A 288 7.70 -25.73 33.52
C GLN A 288 8.71 -26.86 33.25
N SER A 289 9.67 -26.67 32.33
CA SER A 289 10.75 -27.63 32.10
C SER A 289 11.74 -27.71 33.28
N VAL A 290 12.02 -26.59 33.95
CA VAL A 290 12.94 -26.57 35.11
C VAL A 290 12.26 -27.10 36.37
N LEU A 291 10.97 -26.82 36.60
CA LEU A 291 10.22 -27.36 37.75
C LEU A 291 9.85 -28.85 37.61
N SER A 292 9.87 -29.42 36.41
CA SER A 292 9.66 -30.87 36.19
C SER A 292 10.95 -31.71 36.27
N MET A 293 12.14 -31.09 36.29
CA MET A 293 13.42 -31.78 36.56
C MET A 293 13.87 -31.72 38.02
N GLU A 294 13.28 -30.84 38.85
CA GLU A 294 13.61 -30.73 40.27
C GLU A 294 12.68 -31.55 41.19
N SER A 295 11.60 -32.14 40.65
CA SER A 295 10.66 -33.00 41.39
C SER A 295 10.92 -34.51 41.27
N THR A 296 11.96 -34.94 40.54
CA THR A 296 12.30 -36.37 40.34
C THR A 296 13.55 -36.83 41.10
N HIS A 297 14.12 -35.99 41.98
CA HIS A 297 15.30 -36.35 42.76
C HIS A 297 15.03 -36.65 44.26
N HIS A 298 13.78 -36.66 44.71
CA HIS A 298 13.45 -36.93 46.11
C HIS A 298 12.14 -37.73 46.31
N SER A 299 12.01 -38.91 45.71
CA SER A 299 11.11 -39.97 46.21
C SER A 299 11.34 -41.26 45.43
N GLY A 300 11.86 -42.31 46.08
CA GLY A 300 12.10 -43.58 45.39
C GLY A 300 13.16 -44.52 45.98
N ASN A 301 13.60 -44.32 47.23
CA ASN A 301 14.17 -45.43 48.00
C ASN A 301 13.02 -46.18 48.66
N HIS A 302 13.04 -47.51 48.59
CA HIS A 302 12.03 -48.47 49.08
C HIS A 302 10.86 -48.79 48.14
N TRP A 303 11.10 -49.56 47.07
CA TRP A 303 10.33 -50.78 46.80
C TRP A 303 10.99 -51.60 45.67
N ALA A 304 11.25 -52.89 45.93
CA ALA A 304 11.61 -53.93 44.97
C ALA A 304 12.95 -53.79 44.20
N LYS A 305 14.06 -54.48 44.51
CA LYS A 305 14.32 -55.70 45.30
C LYS A 305 13.24 -56.78 45.17
N SER A 306 12.79 -57.05 43.95
CA SER A 306 12.08 -58.29 43.64
C SER A 306 12.21 -58.58 42.14
N LYS A 307 12.68 -59.78 41.81
CA LYS A 307 12.66 -60.40 40.48
C LYS A 307 13.57 -59.81 39.39
N ARG A 308 14.86 -59.75 39.69
CA ARG A 308 15.88 -60.30 38.76
C ARG A 308 16.13 -61.74 39.18
N ARG A 309 15.44 -62.69 38.55
CA ARG A 309 15.79 -64.11 38.58
C ARG A 309 15.03 -64.80 37.46
N ALA A 310 15.80 -65.33 36.51
CA ALA A 310 15.53 -66.58 35.77
C ALA A 310 14.27 -66.53 34.86
N GLU A 311 14.27 -66.81 33.56
CA GLU A 311 14.93 -67.87 32.79
C GLU A 311 15.03 -67.35 31.34
N THR A 312 16.19 -67.34 30.68
CA THR A 312 16.80 -68.44 29.93
C THR A 312 15.84 -69.25 29.06
N SER A 313 16.05 -69.15 27.75
CA SER A 313 15.98 -70.23 26.75
C SER A 313 14.72 -71.09 26.69
N VAL A 314 13.90 -70.93 25.63
CA VAL A 314 13.39 -72.08 24.85
C VAL A 314 13.19 -71.66 23.39
N GLN A 315 13.80 -72.49 22.56
CA GLN A 315 13.83 -72.61 21.11
C GLN A 315 12.59 -73.40 20.63
N THR A 316 12.00 -73.10 19.47
CA THR A 316 11.44 -74.09 18.50
C THR A 316 10.67 -73.44 17.34
N MET A 317 11.11 -73.73 16.10
CA MET A 317 10.28 -73.79 14.88
C MET A 317 9.61 -75.18 14.81
N PRO A 318 8.48 -75.36 14.08
CA PRO A 318 8.49 -75.82 12.67
C PRO A 318 7.44 -75.08 11.79
N LEU A 319 7.59 -74.85 10.48
CA LEU A 319 7.63 -75.73 9.28
C LEU A 319 6.24 -76.21 8.78
N GLN A 320 6.02 -76.01 7.46
CA GLN A 320 4.95 -76.55 6.55
C GLN A 320 3.53 -75.95 6.71
N THR A 321 2.70 -75.72 5.66
CA THR A 321 2.49 -76.31 4.31
C THR A 321 1.55 -75.34 3.54
N MET A 322 1.84 -74.87 2.32
CA MET A 322 1.41 -75.37 1.00
C MET A 322 -0.12 -75.51 0.75
N GLN A 323 -0.57 -74.91 -0.37
CA GLN A 323 -1.87 -75.04 -1.09
C GLN A 323 -3.06 -74.32 -0.43
N LEU A 324 -3.83 -73.45 -1.09
CA LEU A 324 -4.30 -73.30 -2.48
C LEU A 324 -4.39 -71.82 -2.86
#